data_AF-A0A2H6ENG0-F1
#
_entry.id   AF-A0A2H6ENG0-F1
#
_cell.length_a   1.000
_cell.length_b   1.000
_cell.length_c   1.000
_cell.angle_alpha   90.00
_cell.angle_beta   90.00
_cell.angle_gamma   90.00
#
_symmetry.space_group_name_H-M   'P 1'
#
loop_
_entity.id
_entity.type
_entity.pdbx_description
1 polymer ?
#
loop_
_entity_poly.entity_id
_entity_poly.type
_entity_poly.pdbx_seq_one_letter_code
_entity_poly.pdbx_strand_id
1 'polypeptide(L)'
;MKKIEPYPVASALFFIFEIFYIICMVGKFILIQLNINGFWHMHKLWENILPGFNGLTLLSFVLGLIEVGIGAYIAAYIIVPTYNRLIRNKINDKEITRKTFNVRFKTLFFTILSYFSFLFTICFVYDLFIPQFLNMSIIWKILLPGFSNLTLLSYLIGIFDIIIYSFYSASIIAGVLNYFEKGQIINIK
;
A
#
# COMPACT_ATOMS: atom_id res chain seq x y z
N MET A 1 -6.92 23.96 11.53
CA MET A 1 -6.24 22.64 11.61
C MET A 1 -4.98 22.76 12.45
N LYS A 2 -4.81 21.96 13.53
CA LYS A 2 -3.55 21.88 14.27
C LYS A 2 -2.51 21.30 13.32
N LYS A 3 -1.31 21.87 13.28
CA LYS A 3 -0.20 21.37 12.47
C LYS A 3 -0.05 19.87 12.74
N ILE A 4 -0.08 19.06 11.70
CA ILE A 4 0.09 17.61 11.85
C ILE A 4 1.56 17.37 12.20
N GLU A 5 1.81 16.62 13.26
CA GLU A 5 3.16 16.21 13.62
C GLU A 5 3.57 15.00 12.76
N PRO A 6 4.81 14.96 12.25
CA PRO A 6 5.25 13.89 11.37
C PRO A 6 5.37 12.54 12.09
N TYR A 7 5.69 12.55 13.39
CA TYR A 7 5.97 11.33 14.14
C TYR A 7 4.77 10.35 14.24
N PRO A 8 3.55 10.77 14.62
CA PRO A 8 2.40 9.85 14.65
C PRO A 8 2.06 9.27 13.27
N VAL A 9 2.29 10.02 12.20
CA VAL A 9 2.09 9.55 10.83
C VAL A 9 3.16 8.54 10.44
N ALA A 10 4.42 8.81 10.80
CA ALA A 10 5.55 7.92 10.60
C ALA A 10 5.31 6.56 11.29
N SER A 11 4.89 6.57 12.55
CA SER A 11 4.61 5.33 13.29
C SER A 11 3.47 4.54 12.67
N ALA A 12 2.40 5.19 12.23
CA ALA A 12 1.29 4.50 11.57
C ALA A 12 1.74 3.86 10.24
N LEU A 13 2.47 4.61 9.40
CA LEU A 13 3.01 4.09 8.14
C LEU A 13 4.01 2.94 8.36
N PHE A 14 4.82 3.03 9.41
CA PHE A 14 5.76 1.99 9.80
C PHE A 14 5.03 0.66 10.04
N PHE A 15 4.04 0.64 10.94
CA PHE A 15 3.30 -0.58 11.23
C PHE A 15 2.53 -1.10 10.03
N ILE A 16 1.93 -0.20 9.24
CA ILE A 16 1.23 -0.60 8.02
C ILE A 16 2.19 -1.31 7.08
N PHE A 17 3.31 -0.68 6.71
CA PHE A 17 4.23 -1.24 5.73
C PHE A 17 4.97 -2.48 6.24
N GLU A 18 5.32 -2.57 7.53
CA GLU A 18 5.90 -3.79 8.10
C GLU A 18 4.92 -4.96 8.03
N ILE A 19 3.66 -4.76 8.42
CA ILE A 19 2.64 -5.83 8.35
C ILE A 19 2.43 -6.27 6.89
N PHE A 20 2.41 -5.32 5.96
CA PHE A 20 2.36 -5.61 4.53
C PHE A 20 3.55 -6.46 4.07
N TYR A 21 4.75 -6.04 4.44
CA TYR A 21 5.99 -6.73 4.09
C TYR A 21 6.02 -8.15 4.65
N ILE A 22 5.70 -8.32 5.94
CA ILE A 22 5.71 -9.62 6.62
C ILE A 22 4.72 -10.58 5.97
N ILE A 23 3.46 -10.17 5.80
CA ILE A 23 2.43 -11.05 5.23
C ILE A 23 2.78 -11.41 3.78
N CYS A 24 3.33 -10.47 3.00
CA CYS A 24 3.80 -10.71 1.65
C CYS A 24 4.90 -11.79 1.62
N MET A 25 5.91 -11.66 2.49
CA MET A 25 7.03 -12.58 2.56
C MET A 25 6.61 -13.96 3.07
N VAL A 26 5.83 -14.01 4.15
CA VAL A 26 5.29 -15.25 4.72
C VAL A 26 4.40 -15.97 3.71
N GLY A 27 3.52 -15.24 3.01
CA GLY A 27 2.67 -15.79 1.96
C GLY A 27 3.49 -16.50 0.88
N LYS A 28 4.62 -15.92 0.44
CA LYS A 28 5.51 -16.58 -0.52
C LYS A 28 6.15 -17.85 0.06
N PHE A 29 6.63 -17.83 1.30
CA PHE A 29 7.20 -19.03 1.93
C PHE A 29 6.20 -20.18 1.99
N ILE A 30 4.95 -19.89 2.34
CA ILE A 30 3.86 -20.88 2.38
C ILE A 30 3.58 -21.44 0.98
N LEU A 31 3.51 -20.58 -0.05
CA LEU A 31 3.24 -21.01 -1.42
C LEU A 31 4.35 -21.90 -2.00
N ILE A 32 5.61 -21.62 -1.66
CA ILE A 32 6.75 -22.49 -2.04
C ILE A 32 6.62 -23.86 -1.38
N GLN A 33 6.25 -23.93 -0.10
CA GLN A 33 6.02 -25.21 0.59
C GLN A 33 4.89 -26.02 -0.05
N LEU A 34 3.87 -25.36 -0.58
CA LEU A 34 2.73 -25.99 -1.28
C LEU A 34 3.03 -26.30 -2.77
N ASN A 35 4.25 -26.03 -3.25
CA ASN A 35 4.69 -26.23 -4.63
C ASN A 35 3.83 -25.47 -5.68
N ILE A 36 3.18 -24.39 -5.26
CA ILE A 36 2.37 -23.53 -6.13
C ILE A 36 3.29 -22.47 -6.73
N ASN A 37 3.82 -22.76 -7.91
CA ASN A 37 4.66 -21.82 -8.65
C ASN A 37 3.79 -20.85 -9.45
N GLY A 38 3.96 -19.54 -9.19
CA GLY A 38 3.63 -18.50 -10.17
C GLY A 38 2.50 -17.52 -9.83
N PHE A 39 1.67 -17.74 -8.81
CA PHE A 39 0.49 -16.89 -8.65
C PHE A 39 0.74 -15.59 -7.86
N TRP A 40 1.67 -15.55 -6.90
CA TRP A 40 1.88 -14.37 -6.03
C TRP A 40 3.36 -14.07 -5.79
N HIS A 41 3.96 -13.26 -6.65
CA HIS A 41 5.37 -12.82 -6.55
C HIS A 41 5.52 -11.41 -5.99
N MET A 42 4.70 -11.00 -5.01
CA MET A 42 4.79 -9.65 -4.44
C MET A 42 6.16 -9.31 -3.82
N HIS A 43 6.95 -10.30 -3.38
CA HIS A 43 8.34 -10.05 -2.98
C HIS A 43 9.19 -9.37 -4.08
N LYS A 44 8.86 -9.55 -5.38
CA LYS A 44 9.57 -8.88 -6.48
C LYS A 44 9.29 -7.38 -6.53
N LEU A 45 8.09 -6.95 -6.09
CA LEU A 45 7.82 -5.52 -5.92
C LEU A 45 8.76 -4.95 -4.86
N TRP A 46 8.92 -5.68 -3.75
CA TRP A 46 9.85 -5.29 -2.70
C TRP A 46 11.30 -5.29 -3.19
N GLU A 47 11.72 -6.25 -3.99
CA GLU A 47 13.06 -6.29 -4.63
C GLU A 47 13.34 -5.08 -5.53
N ASN A 48 12.32 -4.56 -6.21
CA ASN A 48 12.48 -3.34 -7.00
C ASN A 48 12.51 -2.06 -6.15
N ILE A 49 11.89 -2.07 -4.97
CA ILE A 49 11.76 -0.88 -4.10
C ILE A 49 12.91 -0.80 -3.09
N LEU A 50 13.34 -1.93 -2.58
CA LEU A 50 14.26 -2.09 -1.45
C LEU A 50 15.64 -2.50 -1.97
N PRO A 51 16.64 -1.61 -1.97
CA PRO A 51 17.93 -1.86 -2.59
C PRO A 51 18.72 -3.00 -1.92
N GLY A 52 18.51 -3.25 -0.62
CA GLY A 52 19.16 -4.34 0.11
C GLY A 52 18.41 -5.68 0.04
N PHE A 53 17.21 -5.71 -0.54
CA PHE A 53 16.38 -6.91 -0.60
C PHE A 53 16.62 -7.68 -1.91
N ASN A 54 17.47 -8.71 -1.85
CA ASN A 54 17.84 -9.54 -3.01
C ASN A 54 17.30 -10.98 -2.95
N GLY A 55 16.12 -11.19 -2.34
CA GLY A 55 15.42 -12.47 -2.36
C GLY A 55 15.04 -13.05 -1.00
N LEU A 56 14.87 -14.38 -0.93
CA LEU A 56 14.25 -15.10 0.20
C LEU A 56 15.24 -15.55 1.31
N THR A 57 16.42 -14.93 1.40
CA THR A 57 17.34 -15.28 2.50
C THR A 57 16.90 -14.62 3.81
N LEU A 58 17.26 -15.22 4.95
CA LEU A 58 16.97 -14.63 6.26
C LEU A 58 17.57 -13.21 6.39
N LEU A 59 18.78 -13.02 5.87
CA LEU A 59 19.47 -11.73 5.88
C LEU A 59 18.72 -10.69 5.03
N SER A 60 18.30 -11.05 3.81
CA SER A 60 17.49 -10.17 2.97
C SER A 60 16.15 -9.84 3.62
N PHE A 61 15.52 -10.81 4.31
CA PHE A 61 14.26 -10.56 5.04
C PHE A 61 14.43 -9.51 6.15
N VAL A 62 15.48 -9.62 6.97
CA VAL A 62 15.75 -8.65 8.04
C VAL A 62 16.13 -7.28 7.48
N LEU A 63 16.96 -7.24 6.45
CA LEU A 63 17.32 -5.98 5.76
C LEU A 63 16.08 -5.31 5.18
N GLY A 64 15.20 -6.08 4.53
CA GLY A 64 13.95 -5.57 3.99
C GLY A 64 13.05 -4.96 5.07
N LEU A 65 12.91 -5.59 6.24
CA LEU A 65 12.17 -5.00 7.37
C LEU A 65 12.74 -3.65 7.81
N ILE A 66 14.06 -3.57 7.96
CA ILE A 66 14.75 -2.33 8.36
C ILE A 66 14.52 -1.23 7.31
N GLU A 67 14.70 -1.55 6.03
CA GLU A 67 14.55 -0.59 4.92
C GLU A 67 13.11 -0.11 4.79
N VAL A 68 12.12 -1.01 4.93
CA VAL A 68 10.69 -0.65 4.95
C VAL A 68 10.39 0.29 6.11
N GLY A 69 10.90 -0.01 7.29
CA GLY A 69 10.73 0.83 8.47
C GLY A 69 11.31 2.23 8.27
N ILE A 70 12.55 2.33 7.79
CA ILE A 70 13.21 3.61 7.50
C ILE A 70 12.43 4.37 6.41
N GLY A 71 12.00 3.70 5.36
CA GLY A 71 11.22 4.29 4.26
C GLY A 71 9.91 4.90 4.74
N ALA A 72 9.22 4.26 5.69
CA ALA A 72 8.01 4.78 6.29
C ALA A 72 8.23 6.12 7.03
N TYR A 73 9.32 6.20 7.80
CA TYR A 73 9.71 7.43 8.49
C TYR A 73 10.09 8.52 7.49
N ILE A 74 10.94 8.21 6.51
CA ILE A 74 11.32 9.18 5.47
C ILE A 74 10.07 9.73 4.76
N ALA A 75 9.15 8.87 4.34
CA ALA A 75 7.92 9.28 3.67
C ALA A 75 7.09 10.25 4.53
N ALA A 76 6.88 9.94 5.81
CA ALA A 76 6.13 10.80 6.71
C ALA A 76 6.81 12.18 6.91
N TYR A 77 8.12 12.20 7.09
CA TYR A 77 8.89 13.43 7.27
C TYR A 77 8.98 14.28 5.99
N ILE A 78 8.68 13.73 4.82
CA ILE A 78 8.53 14.49 3.57
C ILE A 78 7.08 14.96 3.36
N ILE A 79 6.12 14.05 3.50
CA ILE A 79 4.70 14.30 3.19
C ILE A 79 4.09 15.29 4.18
N VAL A 80 4.33 15.13 5.48
CA VAL A 80 3.66 15.92 6.52
C VAL A 80 4.06 17.41 6.45
N PRO A 81 5.36 17.79 6.33
CA PRO A 81 5.72 19.19 6.12
C PRO A 81 5.12 19.77 4.84
N THR A 82 5.11 18.99 3.76
CA THR A 82 4.54 19.39 2.46
C THR A 82 3.04 19.66 2.60
N TYR A 83 2.29 18.74 3.22
CA TYR A 83 0.87 18.89 3.49
C TYR A 83 0.57 20.12 4.37
N ASN A 84 1.31 20.27 5.47
CA ASN A 84 1.18 21.42 6.36
C ASN A 84 1.44 22.75 5.63
N ARG A 85 2.40 22.78 4.70
CA ARG A 85 2.68 23.96 3.87
C ARG A 85 1.52 24.27 2.93
N LEU A 86 0.96 23.26 2.26
CA LEU A 86 -0.16 23.42 1.31
C LEU A 86 -1.44 23.93 2.00
N ILE A 87 -1.68 23.52 3.24
CA ILE A 87 -2.90 23.88 3.95
C ILE A 87 -2.75 25.14 4.81
N ARG A 88 -1.53 25.70 4.93
CA ARG A 88 -1.19 26.83 5.82
C ARG A 88 -2.18 28.00 5.74
N ASN A 89 -2.67 28.33 4.55
CA ASN A 89 -3.56 29.48 4.32
C ASN A 89 -5.04 29.20 4.61
N LYS A 90 -5.44 27.93 4.82
CA LYS A 90 -6.82 27.51 5.14
C LYS A 90 -7.05 27.29 6.65
N ILE A 91 -6.05 27.60 7.49
CA ILE A 91 -6.05 27.24 8.91
C ILE A 91 -6.80 28.23 9.81
N ASN A 92 -7.05 29.45 9.36
CA ASN A 92 -7.82 30.42 10.15
C ASN A 92 -9.29 29.97 10.27
N ASP A 93 -9.77 29.95 11.51
CA ASP A 93 -11.19 30.01 11.91
C ASP A 93 -12.00 28.72 12.11
N LYS A 94 -11.39 27.57 12.43
CA LYS A 94 -12.19 26.45 13.00
C LYS A 94 -11.51 25.79 14.19
N GLU A 95 -12.13 25.94 15.37
CA GLU A 95 -11.92 25.07 16.53
C GLU A 95 -12.17 23.62 16.10
N ILE A 96 -11.17 22.77 16.33
CA ILE A 96 -11.22 21.37 15.90
C ILE A 96 -11.73 20.58 17.08
N THR A 97 -13.00 20.22 17.05
CA THR A 97 -13.47 19.11 17.86
C THR A 97 -12.80 17.84 17.32
N ARG A 98 -11.95 17.19 18.14
CA ARG A 98 -11.45 15.84 17.82
C ARG A 98 -12.63 14.89 17.85
N LYS A 99 -13.30 14.72 16.71
CA LYS A 99 -14.27 13.65 16.56
C LYS A 99 -13.48 12.36 16.34
N THR A 100 -13.74 11.36 17.18
CA THR A 100 -13.25 10.01 16.95
C THR A 100 -13.78 9.53 15.60
N PHE A 101 -12.88 9.06 14.75
CA PHE A 101 -13.14 8.58 13.42
C PHE A 101 -12.73 7.11 13.32
N ASN A 102 -13.67 6.22 13.57
CA ASN A 102 -13.50 4.81 13.27
C ASN A 102 -13.46 4.61 11.75
N VAL A 103 -12.33 4.10 11.27
CA VAL A 103 -12.09 3.82 9.86
C VAL A 103 -12.87 2.57 9.47
N ARG A 104 -13.94 2.75 8.71
CA ARG A 104 -14.77 1.65 8.21
C ARG A 104 -14.05 0.89 7.10
N PHE A 105 -13.77 -0.39 7.33
CA PHE A 105 -13.21 -1.31 6.34
C PHE A 105 -13.89 -1.19 4.98
N LYS A 106 -15.23 -1.23 4.95
CA LYS A 106 -16.02 -1.17 3.72
C LYS A 106 -15.72 0.08 2.89
N THR A 107 -15.57 1.23 3.55
CA THR A 107 -15.26 2.49 2.87
C THR A 107 -13.87 2.43 2.25
N LEU A 108 -12.85 2.04 3.02
CA LEU A 108 -11.48 1.92 2.50
C LEU A 108 -11.38 0.91 1.35
N PHE A 109 -12.01 -0.25 1.49
CA PHE A 109 -12.04 -1.28 0.46
C PHE A 109 -12.56 -0.74 -0.86
N PHE A 110 -13.75 -0.13 -0.87
CA PHE A 110 -14.32 0.40 -2.10
C PHE A 110 -13.55 1.59 -2.65
N THR A 111 -12.92 2.41 -1.81
CA THR A 111 -12.07 3.52 -2.28
C THR A 111 -10.81 3.03 -2.98
N ILE A 112 -10.10 2.07 -2.38
CA ILE A 112 -8.88 1.49 -2.98
C ILE A 112 -9.25 0.72 -4.25
N LEU A 113 -10.29 -0.10 -4.18
CA LEU A 113 -10.77 -0.89 -5.32
C LEU A 113 -11.16 -0.01 -6.50
N SER A 114 -11.97 1.03 -6.27
CA SER A 114 -12.44 1.90 -7.35
C SER A 114 -11.28 2.67 -7.98
N TYR A 115 -10.38 3.20 -7.16
CA TYR A 115 -9.21 3.96 -7.64
C TYR A 115 -8.30 3.10 -8.51
N PHE A 116 -7.85 1.95 -7.99
CA PHE A 116 -6.91 1.09 -8.73
C PHE A 116 -7.58 0.42 -9.93
N SER A 117 -8.84 0.00 -9.83
CA SER A 117 -9.56 -0.55 -10.98
C SER A 117 -9.67 0.48 -12.09
N PHE A 118 -10.07 1.72 -11.76
CA PHE A 118 -10.22 2.77 -12.76
C PHE A 118 -8.88 3.14 -13.42
N LEU A 119 -7.83 3.30 -12.61
CA LEU A 119 -6.49 3.59 -13.11
C LEU A 119 -5.98 2.46 -14.01
N PHE A 120 -6.13 1.20 -13.59
CA PHE A 120 -5.74 0.03 -14.35
C PHE A 120 -6.50 -0.06 -15.68
N THR A 121 -7.82 0.14 -15.68
CA THR A 121 -8.63 0.13 -16.91
C THR A 121 -8.20 1.21 -17.88
N ILE A 122 -7.93 2.43 -17.42
CA ILE A 122 -7.43 3.50 -18.29
C ILE A 122 -6.07 3.14 -18.89
N CYS A 123 -5.13 2.67 -18.07
CA CYS A 123 -3.80 2.26 -18.55
C CYS A 123 -3.90 1.09 -19.54
N PHE A 124 -4.72 0.09 -19.25
CA PHE A 124 -4.92 -1.06 -20.14
C PHE A 124 -5.48 -0.62 -21.49
N VAL A 125 -6.50 0.25 -21.50
CA VAL A 125 -7.09 0.77 -22.74
C VAL A 125 -6.05 1.61 -23.51
N TYR A 126 -5.28 2.45 -22.82
CA TYR A 126 -4.20 3.22 -23.43
C TYR A 126 -3.15 2.33 -24.11
N ASP A 127 -2.72 1.27 -23.43
CA ASP A 127 -1.71 0.33 -23.93
C ASP A 127 -2.20 -0.50 -25.14
N LEU A 128 -3.52 -0.59 -25.39
CA LEU A 128 -4.06 -1.22 -26.60
C LEU A 128 -3.83 -0.39 -27.87
N PHE A 129 -3.70 0.94 -27.74
CA PHE A 129 -3.59 1.85 -28.88
C PHE A 129 -2.16 2.32 -29.16
N ILE A 130 -1.21 2.00 -28.28
CA ILE A 130 0.13 2.58 -28.29
C ILE A 130 1.20 1.53 -28.58
N PRO A 131 2.27 1.92 -29.30
CA PRO A 131 3.37 1.00 -29.60
C PRO A 131 4.11 0.55 -28.33
N GLN A 132 4.69 -0.65 -28.40
CA GLN A 132 5.26 -1.37 -27.26
C GLN A 132 6.32 -0.59 -26.44
N PHE A 133 7.03 0.36 -27.04
CA PHE A 133 8.07 1.14 -26.36
C PHE A 133 7.52 2.23 -25.41
N LEU A 134 6.23 2.57 -25.49
CA LEU A 134 5.54 3.53 -24.61
C LEU A 134 4.56 2.85 -23.64
N ASN A 135 4.62 1.52 -23.55
CA ASN A 135 3.63 0.72 -22.86
C ASN A 135 3.81 0.79 -21.33
N MET A 136 2.72 1.14 -20.64
CA MET A 136 2.68 1.28 -19.17
C MET A 136 2.39 -0.04 -18.45
N SER A 137 2.09 -1.11 -19.19
CA SER A 137 1.78 -2.43 -18.66
C SER A 137 2.90 -3.04 -17.83
N ILE A 138 4.16 -2.60 -17.99
CA ILE A 138 5.29 -3.13 -17.22
C ILE A 138 5.04 -2.98 -15.72
N ILE A 139 4.58 -1.81 -15.28
CA ILE A 139 4.29 -1.55 -13.86
C ILE A 139 3.19 -2.48 -13.37
N TRP A 140 2.14 -2.67 -14.18
CA TRP A 140 1.02 -3.53 -13.86
C TRP A 140 1.38 -5.01 -13.85
N LYS A 141 2.28 -5.48 -14.70
CA LYS A 141 2.77 -6.87 -14.70
C LYS A 141 3.60 -7.20 -13.45
N ILE A 142 4.28 -6.21 -12.89
CA ILE A 142 5.01 -6.35 -11.64
C ILE A 142 4.01 -6.30 -10.46
N LEU A 143 3.01 -5.42 -10.52
CA LEU A 143 2.05 -5.21 -9.45
C LEU A 143 0.97 -6.30 -9.36
N LEU A 144 0.48 -6.77 -10.51
CA LEU A 144 -0.61 -7.72 -10.68
C LEU A 144 -0.04 -9.01 -11.27
N PRO A 145 0.27 -10.02 -10.44
CA PRO A 145 0.99 -11.21 -10.90
C PRO A 145 0.21 -12.03 -11.93
N GLY A 146 -1.13 -12.00 -11.90
CA GLY A 146 -1.97 -12.65 -12.89
C GLY A 146 -2.11 -11.89 -14.21
N PHE A 147 -1.66 -10.63 -14.27
CA PHE A 147 -1.65 -9.81 -15.47
C PHE A 147 -0.34 -9.97 -16.25
N SER A 148 -0.38 -10.68 -17.38
CA SER A 148 0.80 -10.94 -18.20
C SER A 148 0.76 -10.28 -19.58
N ASN A 149 -0.42 -10.22 -20.20
CA ASN A 149 -0.59 -9.81 -21.59
C ASN A 149 -1.75 -8.83 -21.77
N LEU A 150 -1.78 -8.15 -22.92
CA LEU A 150 -2.89 -7.28 -23.33
C LEU A 150 -4.05 -8.11 -23.92
N THR A 151 -4.60 -9.03 -23.12
CA THR A 151 -5.77 -9.84 -23.49
C THR A 151 -6.93 -9.59 -22.52
N LEU A 152 -8.16 -9.81 -22.98
CA LEU A 152 -9.34 -9.67 -22.12
C LEU A 152 -9.31 -10.62 -20.92
N LEU A 153 -8.80 -11.84 -21.10
CA LEU A 153 -8.62 -12.80 -20.00
C LEU A 153 -7.63 -12.27 -18.95
N SER A 154 -6.46 -11.79 -19.40
CA SER A 154 -5.47 -11.19 -18.48
C SER A 154 -6.02 -9.95 -17.78
N TYR A 155 -6.82 -9.12 -18.46
CA TYR A 155 -7.47 -7.97 -17.86
C TYR A 155 -8.42 -8.38 -16.72
N LEU A 156 -9.26 -9.40 -16.93
CA LEU A 156 -10.17 -9.90 -15.89
C LEU A 156 -9.42 -10.47 -14.69
N ILE A 157 -8.33 -11.19 -14.93
CA ILE A 157 -7.45 -11.69 -13.87
C ILE A 157 -6.80 -10.51 -13.12
N GLY A 158 -6.34 -9.47 -13.83
CA GLY A 158 -5.80 -8.26 -13.20
C GLY A 158 -6.81 -7.55 -12.31
N ILE A 159 -8.08 -7.42 -12.74
CA ILE A 159 -9.15 -6.88 -11.91
C ILE A 159 -9.38 -7.74 -10.66
N PHE A 160 -9.34 -9.07 -10.81
CA PHE A 160 -9.46 -9.98 -9.67
C PHE A 160 -8.31 -9.80 -8.67
N ASP A 161 -7.08 -9.67 -9.14
CA ASP A 161 -5.92 -9.37 -8.29
C ASP A 161 -6.12 -8.04 -7.53
N ILE A 162 -6.61 -6.98 -8.21
CA ILE A 162 -6.92 -5.69 -7.57
C ILE A 162 -7.97 -5.86 -6.46
N ILE A 163 -8.99 -6.70 -6.65
CA ILE A 163 -10.01 -6.98 -5.61
C ILE A 163 -9.35 -7.58 -4.38
N ILE A 164 -8.51 -8.61 -4.55
CA ILE A 164 -7.81 -9.25 -3.43
C ILE A 164 -6.88 -8.24 -2.75
N TYR A 165 -6.09 -7.49 -3.51
CA TYR A 165 -5.18 -6.48 -2.96
C TYR A 165 -5.89 -5.35 -2.24
N SER A 166 -7.05 -4.94 -2.72
CA SER A 166 -7.87 -3.92 -2.07
C SER A 166 -8.44 -4.43 -0.75
N PHE A 167 -8.91 -5.68 -0.72
CA PHE A 167 -9.41 -6.33 0.50
C PHE A 167 -8.29 -6.43 1.55
N TYR A 168 -7.15 -6.95 1.12
CA TYR A 168 -5.96 -7.10 1.94
C TYR A 168 -5.48 -5.75 2.50
N SER A 169 -5.38 -4.73 1.64
CA SER A 169 -4.91 -3.41 2.05
C SER A 169 -5.86 -2.70 2.99
N ALA A 170 -7.17 -2.75 2.70
CA ALA A 170 -8.18 -2.15 3.56
C ALA A 170 -8.22 -2.82 4.94
N SER A 171 -7.96 -4.13 5.02
CA SER A 171 -7.93 -4.86 6.29
C SER A 171 -6.78 -4.39 7.18
N ILE A 172 -5.57 -4.26 6.62
CA ILE A 172 -4.39 -3.78 7.36
C ILE A 172 -4.59 -2.33 7.78
N ILE A 173 -4.93 -1.44 6.84
CA ILE A 173 -5.04 -0.01 7.11
C ILE A 173 -6.15 0.26 8.13
N ALA A 174 -7.34 -0.32 7.96
CA ALA A 174 -8.42 -0.16 8.93
C ALA A 174 -8.04 -0.74 10.30
N GLY A 175 -7.42 -1.92 10.33
CA GLY A 175 -7.01 -2.59 11.57
C GLY A 175 -6.01 -1.76 12.36
N VAL A 176 -4.94 -1.31 11.71
CA VAL A 176 -3.87 -0.52 12.35
C VAL A 176 -4.39 0.84 12.82
N LEU A 177 -5.12 1.56 11.97
CA LEU A 177 -5.63 2.89 12.34
C LEU A 177 -6.63 2.81 13.50
N ASN A 178 -7.56 1.85 13.47
CA ASN A 178 -8.53 1.66 14.54
C ASN A 178 -7.87 1.18 15.85
N TYR A 179 -6.79 0.42 15.78
CA TYR A 179 -6.02 0.01 16.96
C TYR A 179 -5.39 1.21 17.68
N PHE A 180 -4.71 2.09 16.93
CA PHE A 180 -4.11 3.30 17.52
C PHE A 180 -5.15 4.29 18.03
N GLU A 181 -6.29 4.40 17.36
CA GLU A 181 -7.38 5.26 17.84
C GLU A 181 -7.96 4.77 19.17
N LYS A 182 -8.20 3.45 19.31
CA LYS A 182 -8.67 2.86 20.59
C LYS A 182 -7.70 3.13 21.74
N GLY A 183 -6.39 3.06 21.49
CA GLY A 183 -5.36 3.34 22.48
C GLY A 183 -5.43 4.77 23.04
N GLN A 184 -5.82 5.76 22.23
CA GLN A 184 -6.00 7.14 22.70
C GLN A 184 -7.21 7.30 23.61
N ILE A 185 -8.28 6.51 23.41
CA ILE A 185 -9.51 6.59 24.23
C ILE A 185 -9.27 6.06 25.65
N ILE A 186 -8.45 5.02 25.80
CA ILE A 186 -8.15 4.40 27.10
C ILE A 186 -7.30 5.35 27.97
N ASN A 187 -6.37 6.09 27.37
CA ASN A 187 -5.48 7.01 28.09
C ASN A 187 -6.13 8.35 28.50
N ILE A 188 -7.39 8.59 28.14
CA ILE A 188 -8.13 9.83 28.48
C ILE A 188 -9.18 9.59 29.58
N LYS A 189 -9.43 8.35 29.98
CA LYS A 189 -10.27 7.99 31.14
C LYS A 189 -9.42 7.80 32.38
#